data_AF-A3YF05-F1
#
_entry.id   AF-A3YF05-F1
#
_cell.length_a   1.000
_cell.length_b   1.000
_cell.length_c   1.000
_cell.angle_alpha   90.00
_cell.angle_beta   90.00
_cell.angle_gamma   90.00
#
_symmetry.space_group_name_H-M   'P 1'
#
loop_
_entity.id
_entity.type
_entity.pdbx_description
1 polymer ?
#
loop_
_entity_poly.entity_id
_entity_poly.type
_entity_poly.pdbx_seq_one_letter_code
_entity_poly.pdbx_strand_id
1 'polypeptide(L)'
;MMKIFALAEHTVDRAEVSSLLKHYADKDFKACNDKLLAYFLNGLIVFKRGQRDGPKPPVESKLNNNMVFTKLKIAFSLTSDDVMELMALANFKLSKHELSAFFRKPTHQHFRPCKDQILRQFVKGLQIKHRGPITDNEYDD
;
A
#
# COMPACT_ATOMS: atom_id res chain seq x y z
N MET A 1 -15.13 0.57 -0.54
CA MET A 1 -14.15 -0.16 0.28
C MET A 1 -14.58 -1.58 0.61
N MET A 2 -15.80 -1.85 1.11
CA MET A 2 -16.29 -3.21 1.41
C MET A 2 -16.12 -4.23 0.26
N LYS A 3 -16.46 -3.84 -0.98
CA LYS A 3 -16.27 -4.68 -2.17
C LYS A 3 -14.82 -5.15 -2.37
N ILE A 4 -13.84 -4.36 -1.94
CA ILE A 4 -12.41 -4.70 -2.07
C ILE A 4 -12.08 -5.85 -1.11
N PHE A 5 -12.49 -5.77 0.15
CA PHE A 5 -12.30 -6.87 1.11
C PHE A 5 -12.95 -8.17 0.64
N ALA A 6 -14.16 -8.10 0.08
CA ALA A 6 -14.87 -9.27 -0.43
C ALA A 6 -14.11 -10.00 -1.54
N LEU A 7 -13.34 -9.29 -2.37
CA LEU A 7 -12.49 -9.91 -3.40
C LEU A 7 -11.33 -10.73 -2.82
N ALA A 8 -10.96 -10.48 -1.56
CA ALA A 8 -10.02 -11.28 -0.78
C ALA A 8 -10.72 -12.22 0.21
N GLU A 9 -11.99 -12.55 -0.02
CA GLU A 9 -12.80 -13.47 0.80
C GLU A 9 -12.93 -13.02 2.26
N HIS A 10 -12.90 -11.71 2.50
CA HIS A 10 -13.13 -11.12 3.81
C HIS A 10 -14.29 -10.13 3.76
N THR A 11 -15.20 -10.24 4.72
CA THR A 11 -16.34 -9.32 4.83
C THR A 11 -16.10 -8.35 5.97
N VAL A 12 -16.26 -7.07 5.69
CA VAL A 12 -16.28 -5.99 6.67
C VAL A 12 -17.56 -5.20 6.49
N ASP A 13 -18.13 -4.69 7.58
CA ASP A 13 -19.30 -3.83 7.50
C ASP A 13 -18.92 -2.35 7.35
N ARG A 14 -19.93 -1.49 7.17
CA ARG A 14 -19.73 -0.05 7.00
C ARG A 14 -19.16 0.61 8.26
N ALA A 15 -19.58 0.15 9.44
CA ALA A 15 -19.16 0.72 10.71
C ALA A 15 -17.68 0.42 10.96
N GLU A 16 -17.24 -0.81 10.70
CA GLU A 16 -15.85 -1.23 10.77
C GLU A 16 -14.98 -0.40 9.83
N VAL A 17 -15.38 -0.27 8.55
CA VAL A 17 -14.67 0.60 7.59
C VAL A 17 -14.61 2.04 8.10
N SER A 18 -15.69 2.56 8.67
CA SER A 18 -15.72 3.92 9.23
C SER A 18 -14.74 4.07 10.40
N SER A 19 -14.67 3.08 11.29
CA SER A 19 -13.73 3.06 12.42
C SER A 19 -12.27 3.02 11.99
N LEU A 20 -11.93 2.33 10.90
CA LEU A 20 -10.56 2.23 10.38
C LEU A 20 -10.02 3.54 9.80
N LEU A 21 -10.91 4.41 9.31
CA LEU A 21 -10.55 5.65 8.60
C LEU A 21 -10.62 6.90 9.49
N LYS A 22 -11.09 6.75 10.74
CA LYS A 22 -11.13 7.84 11.71
C LYS A 22 -9.72 8.28 12.10
N HIS A 23 -9.62 9.53 12.56
CA HIS A 23 -8.39 10.04 13.15
C HIS A 23 -8.02 9.23 14.40
N TYR A 24 -6.73 9.03 14.68
CA TYR A 24 -6.29 8.16 15.77
C TYR A 24 -6.74 8.62 17.17
N ALA A 25 -7.10 9.91 17.31
CA ALA A 25 -7.62 10.50 18.54
C ALA A 25 -9.14 10.34 18.72
N ASP A 26 -9.86 9.83 17.71
CA ASP A 26 -11.31 9.60 17.79
C ASP A 26 -11.61 8.38 18.67
N LYS A 27 -12.62 8.48 19.54
CA LYS A 27 -13.04 7.40 20.45
C LYS A 27 -13.48 6.12 19.73
N ASP A 28 -13.96 6.24 18.50
CA ASP A 28 -14.44 5.11 17.70
C ASP A 28 -13.36 4.61 16.72
N PHE A 29 -12.13 5.15 16.80
CA PHE A 29 -10.99 4.69 16.02
C PHE A 29 -10.64 3.24 16.36
N LYS A 30 -10.43 2.44 15.32
CA LYS A 30 -9.89 1.08 15.46
C LYS A 30 -8.64 0.96 14.61
N ALA A 31 -7.52 0.58 15.24
CA ALA A 31 -6.27 0.38 14.54
C ALA A 31 -6.39 -0.75 13.50
N CYS A 32 -5.89 -0.49 12.29
CA CYS A 32 -5.83 -1.49 11.24
C CYS A 32 -4.67 -2.45 11.52
N ASN A 33 -4.97 -3.71 11.79
CA ASN A 33 -3.95 -4.74 12.00
C ASN A 33 -3.45 -5.31 10.65
N ASP A 34 -2.28 -5.97 10.70
CA ASP A 34 -1.62 -6.55 9.52
C ASP A 34 -2.53 -7.45 8.68
N LYS A 35 -3.32 -8.31 9.33
CA LYS A 35 -4.18 -9.27 8.63
C LYS A 35 -5.31 -8.57 7.88
N LEU A 36 -5.92 -7.56 8.51
CA LEU A 36 -6.96 -6.76 7.89
C LEU A 36 -6.41 -5.94 6.72
N LEU A 37 -5.23 -5.32 6.89
CA LEU A 37 -4.55 -4.63 5.80
C LEU A 37 -4.17 -5.59 4.66
N ALA A 38 -3.77 -6.82 4.96
CA ALA A 38 -3.44 -7.82 3.96
C ALA A 38 -4.67 -8.20 3.12
N TYR A 39 -5.84 -8.40 3.74
CA TYR A 39 -7.09 -8.60 3.01
C TYR A 39 -7.40 -7.41 2.10
N PHE A 40 -7.29 -6.19 2.60
CA PHE A 40 -7.53 -5.00 1.79
C PHE A 40 -6.59 -4.93 0.58
N LEU A 41 -5.28 -5.12 0.77
CA LEU A 41 -4.29 -5.03 -0.29
C LEU A 41 -4.42 -6.15 -1.33
N ASN A 42 -4.73 -7.38 -0.90
CA ASN A 42 -5.00 -8.49 -1.80
C ASN A 42 -6.26 -8.23 -2.62
N GLY A 43 -7.31 -7.74 -1.97
CA GLY A 43 -8.55 -7.33 -2.61
C GLY A 43 -8.32 -6.19 -3.60
N LEU A 44 -7.43 -5.24 -3.27
CA LEU A 44 -7.11 -4.09 -4.12
C LEU A 44 -6.40 -4.53 -5.40
N ILE A 45 -5.49 -5.51 -5.31
CA ILE A 45 -4.85 -6.12 -6.48
C ILE A 45 -5.92 -6.70 -7.41
N VAL A 46 -6.84 -7.52 -6.88
CA VAL A 46 -7.92 -8.12 -7.68
C VAL A 46 -8.84 -7.04 -8.26
N PHE A 47 -9.19 -6.03 -7.47
CA PHE A 47 -10.05 -4.94 -7.91
C PHE A 47 -9.45 -4.15 -9.08
N LYS A 48 -8.13 -3.91 -9.08
CA LYS A 48 -7.45 -3.11 -10.11
C LYS A 48 -7.02 -3.91 -11.34
N ARG A 49 -6.63 -5.17 -11.16
CA ARG A 49 -6.03 -6.00 -12.23
C ARG A 49 -6.90 -7.13 -12.71
N GLY A 50 -8.03 -7.37 -12.06
CA GLY A 50 -8.81 -8.59 -12.23
C GLY A 50 -8.20 -9.75 -11.45
N GLN A 51 -8.95 -10.85 -11.45
CA GLN A 51 -8.51 -12.10 -10.84
C GLN A 51 -7.46 -12.77 -11.74
N ARG A 52 -6.41 -13.30 -11.11
CA ARG A 52 -5.40 -14.10 -11.82
C ARG A 52 -5.85 -15.56 -11.87
N ASP A 53 -5.55 -16.23 -12.98
CA ASP A 53 -5.71 -17.68 -13.06
C ASP A 53 -4.77 -18.41 -12.10
N GLY A 54 -5.30 -19.45 -11.45
CA GLY A 54 -4.57 -20.30 -10.51
C GLY A 54 -4.93 -20.06 -9.04
N PRO A 55 -4.19 -20.70 -8.11
CA PRO A 55 -4.50 -20.64 -6.69
C PRO A 55 -4.34 -19.22 -6.14
N LYS A 56 -5.30 -18.79 -5.31
CA LYS A 56 -5.20 -17.52 -4.60
C LYS A 56 -4.00 -17.56 -3.63
N PRO A 57 -3.16 -16.52 -3.57
CA PRO A 57 -2.10 -16.46 -2.57
C PRO A 57 -2.72 -16.48 -1.16
N PRO A 58 -2.09 -17.16 -0.19
CA PRO A 58 -2.54 -17.09 1.19
C PRO A 58 -2.44 -15.64 1.70
N VAL A 59 -3.41 -15.26 2.53
CA VAL A 59 -3.42 -13.96 3.19
C VAL A 59 -2.33 -13.93 4.25
N GLU A 60 -1.53 -12.88 4.25
CA GLU A 60 -0.41 -12.75 5.18
C GLU A 60 -0.88 -12.41 6.59
N SER A 61 -0.36 -13.14 7.58
CA SER A 61 -0.63 -12.91 9.00
C SER A 61 0.16 -11.72 9.57
N LYS A 62 1.27 -11.37 8.93
CA LYS A 62 2.15 -10.24 9.27
C LYS A 62 2.52 -9.50 8.00
N LEU A 63 2.58 -8.17 8.09
CA LEU A 63 3.03 -7.31 7.00
C LEU A 63 4.28 -6.53 7.41
N ASN A 64 5.13 -6.29 6.42
CA ASN A 64 6.19 -5.30 6.51
C ASN A 64 6.07 -4.33 5.33
N ASN A 65 6.83 -3.24 5.37
CA ASN A 65 6.78 -2.20 4.35
C ASN A 65 7.14 -2.71 2.95
N ASN A 66 8.07 -3.66 2.83
CA ASN A 66 8.40 -4.26 1.53
C ASN A 66 7.20 -4.99 0.92
N MET A 67 6.44 -5.72 1.74
CA MET A 67 5.22 -6.42 1.31
C MET A 67 4.14 -5.43 0.91
N VAL A 68 3.89 -4.39 1.71
CA VAL A 68 2.90 -3.35 1.39
C VAL A 68 3.28 -2.64 0.09
N PHE A 69 4.54 -2.23 -0.06
CA PHE A 69 5.04 -1.58 -1.26
C PHE A 69 4.89 -2.50 -2.48
N THR A 70 5.25 -3.77 -2.37
CA THR A 70 5.09 -4.75 -3.45
C THR A 70 3.63 -4.89 -3.86
N LYS A 71 2.71 -5.02 -2.91
CA LYS A 71 1.27 -5.16 -3.20
C LYS A 71 0.69 -3.93 -3.88
N LEU A 72 1.06 -2.73 -3.42
CA LEU A 72 0.62 -1.48 -4.07
C LEU A 72 1.20 -1.34 -5.48
N LYS A 73 2.51 -1.60 -5.66
CA LYS A 73 3.14 -1.60 -6.99
C LYS A 73 2.41 -2.54 -7.95
N ILE A 74 2.09 -3.76 -7.48
CA ILE A 74 1.33 -4.75 -8.25
C ILE A 74 -0.07 -4.22 -8.54
N ALA A 75 -0.80 -3.72 -7.55
CA ALA A 75 -2.19 -3.27 -7.72
C ALA A 75 -2.33 -2.15 -8.76
N PHE A 76 -1.38 -1.21 -8.77
CA PHE A 76 -1.38 -0.10 -9.73
C PHE A 76 -0.62 -0.40 -11.03
N SER A 77 -0.19 -1.65 -11.25
CA SER A 77 0.56 -2.09 -12.44
C SER A 77 1.79 -1.24 -12.74
N LEU A 78 2.50 -0.78 -11.71
CA LEU A 78 3.60 0.16 -11.84
C LEU A 78 4.91 -0.56 -12.20
N THR A 79 5.60 -0.05 -13.22
CA THR A 79 6.98 -0.41 -13.53
C THR A 79 7.95 0.21 -12.53
N SER A 80 9.24 -0.14 -12.60
CA SER A 80 10.25 0.54 -11.77
C SER A 80 10.39 2.02 -12.13
N ASP A 81 10.19 2.36 -13.41
CA ASP A 81 10.27 3.76 -13.88
C ASP A 81 9.08 4.56 -13.36
N ASP A 82 7.87 4.00 -13.43
CA ASP A 82 6.67 4.62 -12.83
C ASP A 82 6.83 4.91 -11.34
N VAL A 83 7.42 3.97 -10.59
CA VAL A 83 7.66 4.17 -9.16
C VAL A 83 8.66 5.30 -8.92
N MET A 84 9.73 5.39 -9.71
CA MET A 84 10.68 6.50 -9.56
C MET A 84 10.04 7.85 -9.87
N GLU A 85 9.19 7.94 -10.89
CA GLU A 85 8.43 9.15 -11.20
C GLU A 85 7.52 9.56 -10.04
N LEU A 86 6.80 8.59 -9.45
CA LEU A 86 5.97 8.83 -8.26
C LEU A 86 6.79 9.36 -7.08
N MET A 87 7.96 8.78 -6.81
CA MET A 87 8.83 9.25 -5.73
C MET A 87 9.34 10.67 -6.00
N ALA A 88 9.63 11.00 -7.26
CA ALA A 88 10.06 12.33 -7.67
C ALA A 88 8.95 13.39 -7.44
N LEU A 89 7.68 13.06 -7.69
CA LEU A 89 6.54 13.94 -7.35
C LEU A 89 6.47 14.26 -5.85
N ALA A 90 6.93 13.35 -5.00
CA ALA A 90 7.03 13.54 -3.55
C ALA A 90 8.35 14.18 -3.11
N ASN A 91 9.12 14.76 -4.04
CA ASN A 91 10.46 15.32 -3.82
C ASN A 91 11.45 14.31 -3.20
N PHE A 92 11.28 13.02 -3.47
CA PHE A 92 12.15 11.96 -2.99
C PHE A 92 12.90 11.30 -4.14
N LYS A 93 14.23 11.37 -4.11
CA LYS A 93 15.09 10.72 -5.11
C LYS A 93 15.42 9.30 -4.68
N LEU A 94 15.23 8.34 -5.58
CA LEU A 94 15.55 6.93 -5.38
C LEU A 94 16.15 6.37 -6.67
N SER A 95 17.29 5.70 -6.57
CA SER A 95 17.91 5.05 -7.74
C SER A 95 17.23 3.73 -8.10
N LYS A 96 17.37 3.27 -9.36
CA LYS A 96 16.91 1.93 -9.78
C LYS A 96 17.48 0.80 -8.91
N HIS A 97 18.73 0.92 -8.48
CA HIS A 97 19.40 -0.09 -7.66
C HIS A 97 18.80 -0.18 -6.25
N GLU A 98 18.56 0.97 -5.62
CA GLU A 98 17.90 1.02 -4.30
C GLU A 98 16.46 0.53 -4.38
N LEU A 99 15.73 0.93 -5.42
CA LEU A 99 14.37 0.47 -5.65
C LEU A 99 14.31 -1.06 -5.83
N SER A 100 15.23 -1.62 -6.62
CA SER A 100 15.33 -3.07 -6.83
C SER A 100 15.54 -3.81 -5.51
N ALA A 101 16.36 -3.28 -4.60
CA ALA A 101 16.67 -3.91 -3.32
C ALA A 101 15.43 -4.17 -2.45
N PHE A 102 14.39 -3.33 -2.54
CA PHE A 102 13.15 -3.51 -1.75
C PHE A 102 12.30 -4.69 -2.19
N PHE A 103 12.43 -5.13 -3.44
CA PHE A 103 11.60 -6.20 -4.02
C PHE A 103 12.31 -7.55 -4.06
N ARG A 104 13.52 -7.64 -3.50
CA ARG A 104 14.25 -8.91 -3.39
C ARG A 104 13.72 -9.75 -2.23
N LYS A 105 13.98 -11.06 -2.27
CA LYS A 105 13.68 -11.95 -1.15
C LYS A 105 14.52 -11.55 0.07
N PRO A 106 13.99 -11.64 1.31
CA PRO A 106 14.75 -11.29 2.52
C PRO A 106 16.10 -12.02 2.69
N THR A 107 16.24 -13.22 2.14
CA THR A 107 17.47 -14.03 2.17
C THR A 107 18.53 -13.59 1.15
N HIS A 108 18.23 -12.64 0.28
CA HIS A 108 19.12 -12.21 -0.79
C HIS A 108 20.13 -11.17 -0.28
N GLN A 109 21.41 -11.28 -0.66
CA GLN A 109 22.50 -10.39 -0.17
C GLN A 109 22.25 -8.88 -0.36
N HIS A 110 21.57 -8.49 -1.44
CA HIS A 110 21.18 -7.11 -1.73
C HIS A 110 19.74 -6.75 -1.33
N PHE A 111 19.09 -7.56 -0.49
CA PHE A 111 17.81 -7.18 0.09
C PHE A 111 18.00 -5.97 1.02
N ARG A 112 17.05 -5.03 0.97
CA ARG A 112 16.99 -3.94 1.94
C ARG A 112 15.59 -3.82 2.52
N PRO A 113 15.44 -3.65 3.85
CA PRO A 113 14.15 -3.34 4.43
C PRO A 113 13.69 -1.95 3.97
N CYS A 114 12.44 -1.86 3.52
CA CYS A 114 11.80 -0.60 3.20
C CYS A 114 11.43 0.12 4.51
N LYS A 115 11.87 1.36 4.67
CA LYS A 115 11.56 2.16 5.87
C LYS A 115 10.24 2.91 5.70
N ASP A 116 9.61 3.27 6.81
CA ASP A 116 8.32 3.97 6.82
C ASP A 116 8.34 5.25 5.99
N GLN A 117 9.45 6.01 6.06
CA GLN A 117 9.63 7.23 5.28
C GLN A 117 9.52 6.97 3.78
N ILE A 118 10.12 5.89 3.28
CA ILE A 118 10.11 5.56 1.84
C ILE A 118 8.68 5.20 1.41
N LEU A 119 8.00 4.35 2.19
CA LEU A 119 6.63 3.97 1.89
C LEU A 119 5.68 5.19 1.95
N ARG A 120 5.88 6.09 2.90
CA ARG A 120 5.12 7.35 3.01
C ARG A 120 5.29 8.21 1.77
N GLN A 121 6.52 8.40 1.29
CA GLN A 121 6.75 9.18 0.07
C GLN A 121 6.18 8.52 -1.18
N PHE A 122 6.20 7.20 -1.25
CA PHE A 122 5.54 6.47 -2.34
C PHE A 122 4.02 6.70 -2.35
N VAL A 123 3.36 6.59 -1.19
CA VAL A 123 1.93 6.85 -1.06
C VAL A 123 1.60 8.32 -1.35
N LYS A 124 2.44 9.26 -0.89
CA LYS A 124 2.33 10.69 -1.24
C LYS A 124 2.41 10.90 -2.76
N GLY A 125 3.36 10.26 -3.43
CA GLY A 125 3.49 10.29 -4.89
C GLY A 125 2.23 9.78 -5.60
N LEU A 126 1.66 8.66 -5.12
CA LEU A 126 0.39 8.14 -5.63
C LEU A 126 -0.75 9.14 -5.45
N GLN A 127 -0.84 9.77 -4.28
CA GLN A 127 -1.85 10.79 -4.02
C GLN A 127 -1.69 11.97 -4.98
N ILE A 128 -0.48 12.49 -5.16
CA ILE A 128 -0.22 13.61 -6.08
C ILE A 128 -0.60 13.26 -7.51
N LYS A 129 -0.22 12.06 -7.99
CA LYS A 129 -0.55 11.59 -9.35
C LYS A 129 -2.06 11.49 -9.59
N HIS A 130 -2.85 11.11 -8.58
CA HIS A 130 -4.28 10.84 -8.74
C HIS A 130 -5.21 11.98 -8.29
N ARG A 131 -4.75 12.85 -7.40
CA ARG A 131 -5.57 13.92 -6.80
C ARG A 131 -5.02 15.33 -7.04
N GLY A 132 -3.82 15.45 -7.59
CA GLY A 132 -3.13 16.72 -7.75
C GLY A 132 -2.25 17.09 -6.55
N PRO A 133 -1.55 18.23 -6.61
CA PRO A 133 -0.64 18.67 -5.55
C PRO A 133 -1.33 18.78 -4.19
N ILE A 134 -0.67 18.30 -3.14
CA ILE A 134 -1.14 18.46 -1.77
C ILE A 134 -0.85 19.91 -1.38
N THR A 135 -1.88 20.72 -1.19
CA THR A 135 -1.76 22.02 -0.52
C THR A 135 -1.60 21.78 0.98
N ASP A 136 -0.66 22.47 1.62
CA ASP A 136 -0.21 22.23 3.01
C ASP A 136 -1.30 22.33 4.11
N ASN A 137 -2.57 22.57 3.76
CA ASN A 137 -3.69 22.70 4.70
C ASN A 137 -4.47 21.40 5.01
N GLU A 138 -4.12 20.24 4.46
CA GLU A 138 -4.94 19.01 4.61
C GLU A 138 -4.42 17.98 5.64
N TYR A 139 -3.34 18.27 6.38
CA TYR A 139 -2.72 17.30 7.30
C TYR A 139 -2.33 17.85 8.69
N ASP A 140 -2.75 19.06 9.03
CA ASP A 140 -2.46 19.72 10.32
C ASP A 140 -3.66 19.74 11.30
N ASP A 141 -4.66 18.89 11.10
CA ASP A 141 -5.76 18.64 12.07
C ASP A 141 -5.73 17.19 12.60
#